data_AF-A0A954Y101-F1
#
_entry.id   AF-A0A954Y101-F1
#
_cell.length_a   1.000
_cell.length_b   1.000
_cell.length_c   1.000
_cell.angle_alpha   90.00
_cell.angle_beta   90.00
_cell.angle_gamma   90.00
#
_symmetry.space_group_name_H-M   'P 1'
#
loop_
_entity.id
_entity.type
_entity.pdbx_description
1 polymer ?
#
loop_
_entity_poly.entity_id
_entity_poly.type
_entity_poly.pdbx_seq_one_letter_code
_entity_poly.pdbx_strand_id
1 'polypeptide(L)'
;MSLPRLLVSLAVVLSTAHAVAAEAVVSMELADPAAGQPNVFPHIPAASATDAGNAAKLTLIDGQRDGNGAQLTCLNDGKLADSADAPRSNFFLSPAVPSGRLLVEWDKPHKLHAIRSYSRHPDGRGPQRYAVYVRPTAKPAPAEALATDPKSAGSGWSLLAEVDTRPLGGAPAGCAVAITPDETDKAAAQRVGLGRHRYLLFVLEKVDPADRFGQTFYSEIDLDDGAEHPPAPKLPGRSTLEIEGGYAIDFDTTETPQLTAWVDKVLKPTCAEWYPKIVAAFPTEGYKPPKRFGITFRADMNGVAFTAGTNVVCAGPWFENNLQGEAAGAVVHELVHVVQQYRRGPNRTPGWLVEGLADYLRWFQYEPVENRPRPNLARAKYTDSYRTTAAFLDYVTRTYDAEAPAKLNDLSRRGEYTEQVWKDLTGRTADDLWLEYVQSQRNQ
;
A
#
# COMPACT_ATOMS: atom_id res chain seq x y z
N MET A 1 -73.57 12.06 -3.59
CA MET A 1 -72.80 13.12 -2.88
C MET A 1 -71.95 12.43 -1.83
N SER A 2 -70.62 12.60 -1.94
CA SER A 2 -69.60 11.86 -1.18
C SER A 2 -69.47 12.39 0.25
N LEU A 3 -69.40 11.48 1.24
CA LEU A 3 -69.05 11.78 2.63
C LEU A 3 -67.52 12.00 2.76
N PRO A 4 -67.05 12.93 3.62
CA PRO A 4 -65.65 13.00 3.98
C PRO A 4 -65.34 11.97 5.09
N ARG A 5 -64.23 11.23 4.92
CA ARG A 5 -63.66 10.35 5.95
C ARG A 5 -62.88 11.19 6.96
N LEU A 6 -63.30 11.13 8.23
CA LEU A 6 -62.54 11.58 9.39
C LEU A 6 -61.37 10.61 9.63
N LEU A 7 -60.14 11.12 9.62
CA LEU A 7 -58.96 10.42 10.15
C LEU A 7 -58.78 10.85 11.61
N VAL A 8 -58.92 9.89 12.52
CA VAL A 8 -58.64 10.06 13.96
C VAL A 8 -57.17 9.72 14.18
N SER A 9 -56.35 10.72 14.51
CA SER A 9 -54.97 10.54 14.95
C SER A 9 -54.95 10.39 16.47
N LEU A 10 -54.64 9.19 16.98
CA LEU A 10 -54.40 8.95 18.39
C LEU A 10 -52.89 9.08 18.67
N ALA A 11 -52.49 10.21 19.26
CA ALA A 11 -51.13 10.41 19.75
C ALA A 11 -51.01 9.87 21.18
N VAL A 12 -50.28 8.76 21.36
CA VAL A 12 -49.77 8.36 22.67
C VAL A 12 -48.34 8.89 22.78
N VAL A 13 -48.18 9.97 23.54
CA VAL A 13 -46.86 10.50 23.91
C VAL A 13 -46.38 9.74 25.14
N LEU A 14 -45.46 8.80 24.95
CA LEU A 14 -44.49 8.46 26.00
C LEU A 14 -43.16 9.12 25.64
N SER A 15 -42.86 10.20 26.35
CA SER A 15 -41.63 10.96 26.24
C SER A 15 -40.48 10.23 26.94
N THR A 16 -39.59 9.62 26.17
CA THR A 16 -38.18 9.51 26.51
C THR A 16 -37.41 10.31 25.47
N ALA A 17 -36.85 11.45 25.87
CA ALA A 17 -36.09 12.33 24.99
C ALA A 17 -34.79 11.67 24.53
N HIS A 18 -34.87 10.89 23.45
CA HIS A 18 -33.71 10.62 22.60
C HIS A 18 -33.67 11.75 21.59
N ALA A 19 -32.55 12.48 21.52
CA ALA A 19 -32.34 13.44 20.43
C ALA A 19 -32.38 12.66 19.11
N VAL A 20 -33.47 12.83 18.35
CA VAL A 20 -33.67 12.15 17.07
C VAL A 20 -32.66 12.73 16.10
N ALA A 21 -31.70 11.93 15.63
CA ALA A 21 -30.83 12.30 14.51
C ALA A 21 -31.69 12.45 13.24
N ALA A 22 -31.30 13.34 12.31
CA ALA A 22 -31.98 13.43 11.03
C ALA A 22 -31.76 12.13 10.24
N GLU A 23 -32.73 11.74 9.43
CA GLU A 23 -32.57 10.63 8.49
C GLU A 23 -31.40 10.94 7.54
N ALA A 24 -30.55 9.95 7.26
CA ALA A 24 -29.36 10.16 6.44
C ALA A 24 -29.69 9.98 4.95
N VAL A 25 -29.22 10.89 4.12
CA VAL A 25 -29.31 10.84 2.66
C VAL A 25 -27.94 10.53 2.10
N VAL A 26 -27.89 9.59 1.14
CA VAL A 26 -26.68 9.21 0.42
C VAL A 26 -26.69 9.83 -0.96
N SER A 27 -25.71 10.68 -1.26
CA SER A 27 -25.40 11.15 -2.61
C SER A 27 -24.10 10.53 -3.10
N MET A 28 -24.01 10.27 -4.40
CA MET A 28 -22.88 9.58 -5.01
C MET A 28 -22.64 10.11 -6.42
N GLU A 29 -21.37 10.28 -6.78
CA GLU A 29 -20.98 10.74 -8.11
C GLU A 29 -19.60 10.24 -8.52
N LEU A 30 -19.35 10.25 -9.83
CA LEU A 30 -18.04 10.05 -10.40
C LEU A 30 -17.35 11.40 -10.59
N ALA A 31 -16.02 11.40 -10.58
CA ALA A 31 -15.25 12.58 -10.91
C ALA A 31 -15.55 13.04 -12.34
N ASP A 32 -15.62 14.36 -12.55
CA ASP A 32 -15.86 14.99 -13.83
C ASP A 32 -14.66 14.77 -14.79
N PRO A 33 -14.83 13.99 -15.87
CA PRO A 33 -13.75 13.78 -16.83
C PRO A 33 -13.36 15.06 -17.59
N ALA A 34 -14.22 16.08 -17.62
CA ALA A 34 -13.94 17.36 -18.28
C ALA A 34 -13.09 18.32 -17.44
N ALA A 35 -12.89 18.03 -16.15
CA ALA A 35 -12.10 18.88 -15.25
C ALA A 35 -10.60 18.92 -15.57
N GLY A 36 -10.12 18.06 -16.48
CA GLY A 36 -8.71 18.00 -16.90
C GLY A 36 -7.75 17.44 -15.84
N GLN A 37 -8.25 17.08 -14.66
CA GLN A 37 -7.51 16.45 -13.56
C GLN A 37 -8.42 15.47 -12.81
N PRO A 38 -7.89 14.37 -12.25
CA PRO A 38 -8.70 13.37 -11.52
C PRO A 38 -9.23 13.95 -10.20
N ASN A 39 -10.22 13.26 -9.62
CA ASN A 39 -10.80 13.54 -8.30
C ASN A 39 -11.46 14.93 -8.16
N VAL A 40 -11.98 15.49 -9.24
CA VAL A 40 -12.83 16.69 -9.21
C VAL A 40 -14.26 16.25 -9.33
N PHE A 41 -15.07 16.47 -8.30
CA PHE A 41 -16.45 16.01 -8.25
C PHE A 41 -17.42 17.20 -8.42
N PRO A 42 -18.54 17.04 -9.15
CA PRO A 42 -19.47 18.13 -9.42
C PRO A 42 -20.06 18.83 -8.19
N HIS A 43 -20.37 18.08 -7.12
CA HIS A 43 -21.07 18.59 -5.94
C HIS A 43 -20.42 18.18 -4.61
N ILE A 44 -19.74 17.04 -4.57
CA ILE A 44 -19.06 16.55 -3.38
C ILE A 44 -17.72 17.29 -3.25
N PRO A 45 -17.43 17.94 -2.10
CA PRO A 45 -16.15 18.61 -1.89
C PRO A 45 -14.95 17.69 -2.07
N ALA A 46 -13.79 18.28 -2.33
CA ALA A 46 -12.51 17.56 -2.27
C ALA A 46 -12.23 17.08 -0.83
N ALA A 47 -11.38 16.05 -0.71
CA ALA A 47 -10.90 15.53 0.56
C ALA A 47 -10.30 16.63 1.46
N SER A 48 -10.53 16.51 2.76
CA SER A 48 -10.11 17.46 3.78
C SER A 48 -8.88 16.96 4.54
N ALA A 49 -7.89 17.82 4.75
CA ALA A 49 -6.72 17.51 5.59
C ALA A 49 -6.90 17.98 7.04
N THR A 50 -8.07 18.51 7.40
CA THR A 50 -8.31 19.18 8.68
C THR A 50 -9.72 18.94 9.25
N ASP A 51 -10.31 17.77 9.06
CA ASP A 51 -11.61 17.40 9.62
C ASP A 51 -11.53 16.46 10.84
N ALA A 52 -12.67 16.04 11.39
CA ALA A 52 -12.68 15.22 12.60
C ALA A 52 -12.01 13.86 12.39
N GLY A 53 -11.89 13.36 11.16
CA GLY A 53 -11.15 12.16 10.81
C GLY A 53 -9.67 12.27 11.16
N ASN A 54 -9.08 13.47 11.09
CA ASN A 54 -7.69 13.71 11.50
C ASN A 54 -7.49 13.60 13.03
N ALA A 55 -8.54 13.86 13.80
CA ALA A 55 -8.56 13.66 15.25
C ALA A 55 -8.97 12.24 15.67
N ALA A 56 -9.34 11.38 14.71
CA ALA A 56 -9.82 10.03 14.98
C ALA A 56 -8.69 8.99 14.96
N LYS A 57 -8.86 7.95 15.78
CA LYS A 57 -8.10 6.71 15.66
C LYS A 57 -8.85 5.73 14.75
N LEU A 58 -8.22 5.31 13.66
CA LEU A 58 -8.75 4.31 12.74
C LEU A 58 -8.14 2.93 13.06
N THR A 59 -8.98 1.92 13.21
CA THR A 59 -8.55 0.53 13.50
C THR A 59 -9.34 -0.45 12.66
N LEU A 60 -8.66 -1.38 11.98
CA LEU A 60 -9.30 -2.53 11.36
C LEU A 60 -9.50 -3.60 12.44
N ILE A 61 -10.72 -3.69 12.99
CA ILE A 61 -11.04 -4.61 14.09
C ILE A 61 -11.48 -5.99 13.59
N ASP A 62 -11.70 -6.12 12.28
CA ASP A 62 -12.04 -7.37 11.59
C ASP A 62 -11.67 -7.28 10.11
N GLY A 63 -11.34 -8.41 9.50
CA GLY A 63 -10.80 -8.51 8.15
C GLY A 63 -9.27 -8.44 8.10
N GLN A 64 -8.74 -8.34 6.88
CA GLN A 64 -7.30 -8.31 6.61
C GLN A 64 -7.01 -7.27 5.54
N ARG A 65 -6.06 -6.38 5.78
CA ARG A 65 -5.54 -5.44 4.77
C ARG A 65 -4.70 -6.18 3.73
N ASP A 66 -4.79 -5.79 2.46
CA ASP A 66 -3.87 -6.31 1.44
C ASP A 66 -2.47 -5.69 1.61
N GLY A 67 -1.42 -6.51 1.50
CA GLY A 67 -0.04 -6.06 1.68
C GLY A 67 0.45 -5.02 0.65
N ASN A 68 -0.17 -4.99 -0.53
CA ASN A 68 0.12 -4.02 -1.58
C ASN A 68 -0.56 -2.67 -1.32
N GLY A 69 -1.66 -2.67 -0.57
CA GLY A 69 -2.42 -1.47 -0.25
C GLY A 69 -1.66 -0.49 0.64
N ALA A 70 -2.19 0.73 0.71
CA ALA A 70 -1.84 1.69 1.73
C ALA A 70 -2.34 1.20 3.10
N GLN A 71 -1.82 1.83 4.14
CA GLN A 71 -2.22 1.61 5.51
C GLN A 71 -3.43 2.50 5.85
N LEU A 72 -4.10 2.24 6.97
CA LEU A 72 -5.33 2.96 7.36
C LEU A 72 -5.21 4.48 7.42
N THR A 73 -4.02 5.03 7.65
CA THR A 73 -3.81 6.49 7.71
C THR A 73 -4.04 7.19 6.38
N CYS A 74 -4.00 6.48 5.24
CA CYS A 74 -4.37 7.13 3.99
C CYS A 74 -5.84 7.52 3.99
N LEU A 75 -6.68 6.94 4.87
CA LEU A 75 -8.11 7.25 4.94
C LEU A 75 -8.42 8.55 5.67
N ASN A 76 -7.41 9.25 6.20
CA ASN A 76 -7.57 10.50 6.93
C ASN A 76 -6.34 11.41 6.78
N ASP A 77 -5.67 11.39 5.62
CA ASP A 77 -4.49 12.23 5.36
C ASP A 77 -4.76 13.41 4.42
N GLY A 78 -6.02 13.58 4.01
CA GLY A 78 -6.50 14.62 3.11
C GLY A 78 -6.03 14.45 1.67
N LYS A 79 -5.55 13.27 1.26
CA LYS A 79 -5.04 13.03 -0.09
C LYS A 79 -5.88 12.01 -0.82
N LEU A 80 -6.06 12.28 -2.11
CA LEU A 80 -6.67 11.36 -3.05
C LEU A 80 -5.62 10.72 -3.95
N ALA A 81 -5.93 9.52 -4.46
CA ALA A 81 -5.04 8.81 -5.36
C ALA A 81 -4.72 9.62 -6.62
N ASP A 82 -3.43 9.81 -6.90
CA ASP A 82 -2.88 10.61 -8.01
C ASP A 82 -2.96 9.88 -9.37
N SER A 83 -2.93 8.55 -9.37
CA SER A 83 -3.17 7.71 -10.55
C SER A 83 -4.30 6.70 -10.35
N ALA A 84 -4.82 6.17 -11.46
CA ALA A 84 -5.97 5.27 -11.42
C ALA A 84 -5.62 3.94 -10.73
N ASP A 85 -4.41 3.41 -10.90
CA ASP A 85 -3.94 2.21 -10.21
C ASP A 85 -2.84 2.58 -9.21
N ALA A 86 -3.26 3.16 -8.10
CA ALA A 86 -2.37 3.64 -7.05
C ALA A 86 -2.59 2.85 -5.74
N PRO A 87 -2.18 1.57 -5.66
CA PRO A 87 -2.42 0.76 -4.46
C PRO A 87 -1.76 1.37 -3.21
N ARG A 88 -0.69 2.16 -3.36
CA ARG A 88 -0.03 2.86 -2.23
C ARG A 88 -0.70 4.13 -1.75
N SER A 89 -1.67 4.63 -2.51
CA SER A 89 -2.50 5.78 -2.15
C SER A 89 -3.91 5.36 -1.78
N ASN A 90 -4.17 4.05 -1.67
CA ASN A 90 -5.49 3.50 -1.36
C ASN A 90 -5.40 2.36 -0.35
N PHE A 91 -6.26 2.39 0.65
CA PHE A 91 -6.52 1.24 1.50
C PHE A 91 -7.47 0.27 0.80
N PHE A 92 -7.18 -1.03 0.89
CA PHE A 92 -8.09 -2.09 0.47
C PHE A 92 -7.85 -3.38 1.25
N LEU A 93 -8.91 -4.18 1.35
CA LEU A 93 -8.87 -5.48 1.99
C LEU A 93 -8.16 -6.52 1.12
N SER A 94 -7.61 -7.54 1.77
CA SER A 94 -7.04 -8.73 1.15
C SER A 94 -8.12 -9.48 0.36
N PRO A 95 -7.80 -10.01 -0.83
CA PRO A 95 -8.66 -10.94 -1.57
C PRO A 95 -9.09 -12.18 -0.76
N ALA A 96 -8.38 -12.51 0.32
CA ALA A 96 -8.65 -13.65 1.18
C ALA A 96 -9.86 -13.45 2.11
N VAL A 97 -10.32 -12.20 2.31
CA VAL A 97 -11.45 -11.89 3.19
C VAL A 97 -12.62 -11.31 2.39
N PRO A 98 -13.88 -11.65 2.70
CA PRO A 98 -15.04 -11.12 1.98
C PRO A 98 -15.47 -9.73 2.46
N SER A 99 -15.07 -9.35 3.67
CA SER A 99 -15.43 -8.11 4.33
C SER A 99 -14.39 -7.70 5.37
N GLY A 100 -14.55 -6.49 5.91
CA GLY A 100 -13.75 -5.99 7.02
C GLY A 100 -14.54 -4.95 7.82
N ARG A 101 -14.13 -4.71 9.07
CA ARG A 101 -14.74 -3.71 9.93
C ARG A 101 -13.72 -2.68 10.34
N LEU A 102 -13.88 -1.47 9.82
CA LEU A 102 -13.07 -0.31 10.13
C LEU A 102 -13.77 0.50 11.22
N LEU A 103 -13.18 0.51 12.41
CA LEU A 103 -13.60 1.29 13.56
C LEU A 103 -12.94 2.68 13.49
N VAL A 104 -13.76 3.71 13.66
CA VAL A 104 -13.34 5.10 13.91
C VAL A 104 -13.67 5.42 15.36
N GLU A 105 -12.67 5.89 16.11
CA GLU A 105 -12.79 6.24 17.53
C GLU A 105 -12.28 7.66 17.80
N TRP A 106 -13.06 8.42 18.57
CA TRP A 106 -12.64 9.71 19.11
C TRP A 106 -12.54 9.70 20.64
N ASP A 107 -11.67 10.55 21.19
CA ASP A 107 -11.51 10.76 22.64
C ASP A 107 -12.76 11.33 23.31
N LYS A 108 -13.62 12.00 22.55
CA LYS A 108 -14.92 12.55 22.98
C LYS A 108 -15.94 12.44 21.85
N PRO A 109 -17.25 12.50 22.13
CA PRO A 109 -18.26 12.44 21.06
C PRO A 109 -18.27 13.70 20.15
N HIS A 110 -18.21 13.50 18.84
CA HIS A 110 -18.29 14.55 17.81
C HIS A 110 -19.70 14.64 17.23
N LYS A 111 -20.18 15.86 16.94
CA LYS A 111 -21.46 16.08 16.26
C LYS A 111 -21.19 16.12 14.76
N LEU A 112 -21.56 15.06 14.04
CA LEU A 112 -21.26 14.96 12.62
C LEU A 112 -22.32 15.70 11.79
N HIS A 113 -21.87 16.39 10.74
CA HIS A 113 -22.69 17.03 9.72
C HIS A 113 -22.65 16.26 8.41
N ALA A 114 -21.51 15.65 8.07
CA ALA A 114 -21.39 14.79 6.89
C ALA A 114 -20.31 13.71 7.10
N ILE A 115 -20.43 12.63 6.34
CA ILE A 115 -19.39 11.62 6.14
C ILE A 115 -19.16 11.53 4.64
N ARG A 116 -17.91 11.65 4.17
CA ARG A 116 -17.60 11.52 2.74
C ARG A 116 -16.53 10.47 2.54
N SER A 117 -16.66 9.66 1.49
CA SER A 117 -15.68 8.62 1.18
C SER A 117 -15.30 8.65 -0.29
N TYR A 118 -14.01 8.45 -0.54
CA TYR A 118 -13.41 8.60 -1.86
C TYR A 118 -12.71 7.32 -2.26
N SER A 119 -12.83 6.94 -3.53
CA SER A 119 -12.18 5.75 -4.08
C SER A 119 -11.71 6.00 -5.51
N ARG A 120 -10.69 5.27 -5.95
CA ARG A 120 -10.21 5.36 -7.33
C ARG A 120 -9.56 4.06 -7.79
N HIS A 121 -10.09 3.50 -8.87
CA HIS A 121 -9.49 2.40 -9.61
C HIS A 121 -10.03 2.35 -11.06
N PRO A 122 -9.25 1.91 -12.07
CA PRO A 122 -9.73 1.85 -13.45
C PRO A 122 -10.88 0.85 -13.71
N ASP A 123 -11.11 -0.12 -12.81
CA ASP A 123 -12.05 -1.23 -13.02
C ASP A 123 -13.10 -1.34 -11.89
N GLY A 124 -13.67 -2.55 -11.71
CA GLY A 124 -14.66 -2.88 -10.68
C GLY A 124 -14.21 -2.72 -9.22
N ARG A 125 -12.95 -2.33 -8.98
CA ARG A 125 -12.40 -1.98 -7.66
C ARG A 125 -12.53 -0.49 -7.33
N GLY A 126 -13.08 0.29 -8.25
CA GLY A 126 -13.40 1.71 -8.07
C GLY A 126 -14.69 1.94 -7.26
N PRO A 127 -15.81 1.25 -7.57
CA PRO A 127 -17.04 1.34 -6.80
C PRO A 127 -16.87 1.01 -5.32
N GLN A 128 -17.75 1.56 -4.49
CA GLN A 128 -17.74 1.45 -3.03
C GLN A 128 -18.96 0.64 -2.58
N ARG A 129 -18.76 -0.25 -1.61
CA ARG A 129 -19.84 -1.00 -0.97
C ARG A 129 -19.56 -1.15 0.51
N TYR A 130 -20.36 -0.49 1.34
CA TYR A 130 -20.22 -0.54 2.79
C TYR A 130 -21.49 -0.09 3.52
N ALA A 131 -21.56 -0.40 4.80
CA ALA A 131 -22.55 0.18 5.72
C ALA A 131 -21.84 0.94 6.84
N VAL A 132 -22.43 2.05 7.29
CA VAL A 132 -21.93 2.84 8.42
C VAL A 132 -22.86 2.65 9.61
N TYR A 133 -22.29 2.20 10.73
CA TYR A 133 -22.98 2.15 12.01
C TYR A 133 -22.41 3.19 12.97
N VAL A 134 -23.27 3.71 13.82
CA VAL A 134 -22.95 4.72 14.83
C VAL A 134 -23.19 4.17 16.23
N ARG A 135 -22.44 4.68 17.21
CA ARG A 135 -22.69 4.39 18.62
C ARG A 135 -22.54 5.66 19.48
N PRO A 136 -23.64 6.21 20.02
CA PRO A 136 -23.60 7.39 20.88
C PRO A 136 -23.26 6.99 22.32
N THR A 137 -22.03 7.28 22.76
CA THR A 137 -21.61 7.03 24.16
C THR A 137 -20.72 8.15 24.68
N ALA A 138 -21.04 8.68 25.87
CA ALA A 138 -20.22 9.71 26.50
C ALA A 138 -18.90 9.14 27.04
N LYS A 139 -18.95 7.94 27.62
CA LYS A 139 -17.79 7.20 28.13
C LYS A 139 -17.29 6.18 27.09
N PRO A 140 -15.98 5.87 27.06
CA PRO A 140 -15.46 4.82 26.20
C PRO A 140 -16.14 3.47 26.44
N ALA A 141 -16.43 2.74 25.36
CA ALA A 141 -16.92 1.37 25.40
C ALA A 141 -15.73 0.39 25.41
N PRO A 142 -15.85 -0.77 26.08
CA PRO A 142 -14.81 -1.79 26.06
C PRO A 142 -14.67 -2.42 24.66
N ALA A 143 -13.46 -2.90 24.33
CA ALA A 143 -13.13 -3.40 22.99
C ALA A 143 -14.04 -4.57 22.56
N GLU A 144 -14.41 -5.44 23.49
CA GLU A 144 -15.31 -6.58 23.24
C GLU A 144 -16.70 -6.10 22.79
N ALA A 145 -17.19 -4.99 23.36
CA ALA A 145 -18.47 -4.41 22.98
C ALA A 145 -18.39 -3.69 21.62
N LEU A 146 -17.22 -3.18 21.21
CA LEU A 146 -17.03 -2.61 19.89
C LEU A 146 -16.90 -3.69 18.81
N ALA A 147 -16.38 -4.87 19.18
CA ALA A 147 -16.21 -6.01 18.30
C ALA A 147 -17.48 -6.85 18.05
N THR A 148 -18.59 -6.60 18.75
CA THR A 148 -19.86 -7.28 18.49
C THR A 148 -20.34 -7.04 17.06
N ASP A 149 -21.01 -8.04 16.47
CA ASP A 149 -21.71 -7.85 15.20
C ASP A 149 -22.71 -6.66 15.34
N PRO A 150 -22.58 -5.59 14.53
CA PRO A 150 -23.43 -4.42 14.66
C PRO A 150 -24.92 -4.73 14.41
N LYS A 151 -25.25 -5.80 13.68
CA LYS A 151 -26.64 -6.22 13.42
C LYS A 151 -27.29 -6.98 14.57
N SER A 152 -26.50 -7.46 15.53
CA SER A 152 -27.01 -8.23 16.67
C SER A 152 -27.80 -7.34 17.64
N ALA A 153 -28.91 -7.89 18.17
CA ALA A 153 -29.72 -7.19 19.17
C ALA A 153 -28.89 -6.85 20.42
N GLY A 154 -28.95 -5.60 20.87
CA GLY A 154 -28.21 -5.15 22.05
C GLY A 154 -26.71 -4.87 21.82
N SER A 155 -26.23 -4.90 20.56
CA SER A 155 -24.84 -4.56 20.21
C SER A 155 -24.45 -3.13 20.61
N GLY A 156 -25.44 -2.23 20.71
CA GLY A 156 -25.25 -0.80 20.95
C GLY A 156 -24.87 -0.02 19.68
N TRP A 157 -24.81 -0.69 18.53
CA TRP A 157 -24.66 -0.07 17.21
C TRP A 157 -26.04 0.25 16.62
N SER A 158 -26.10 1.30 15.80
CA SER A 158 -27.28 1.66 15.01
C SER A 158 -26.85 1.96 13.59
N LEU A 159 -27.57 1.43 12.60
CA LEU A 159 -27.30 1.70 11.21
C LEU A 159 -27.57 3.18 10.90
N LEU A 160 -26.60 3.85 10.29
CA LEU A 160 -26.73 5.22 9.80
C LEU A 160 -27.06 5.25 8.30
N ALA A 161 -26.30 4.52 7.49
CA ALA A 161 -26.48 4.47 6.04
C ALA A 161 -25.88 3.20 5.43
N GLU A 162 -26.40 2.80 4.28
CA GLU A 162 -25.80 1.80 3.39
C GLU A 162 -25.43 2.45 2.06
N VAL A 163 -24.29 2.06 1.52
CA VAL A 163 -23.69 2.64 0.32
C VAL A 163 -23.40 1.55 -0.70
N ASP A 164 -23.82 1.78 -1.94
CA ASP A 164 -23.53 0.94 -3.10
C ASP A 164 -23.42 1.81 -4.36
N THR A 165 -22.19 2.06 -4.81
CA THR A 165 -21.94 2.91 -5.99
C THR A 165 -21.79 2.14 -7.30
N ARG A 166 -22.03 0.82 -7.30
CA ARG A 166 -21.97 -0.01 -8.53
C ARG A 166 -22.84 0.51 -9.68
N PRO A 167 -24.03 1.10 -9.45
CA PRO A 167 -24.84 1.67 -10.53
C PRO A 167 -24.15 2.81 -11.30
N LEU A 168 -23.14 3.47 -10.73
CA LEU A 168 -22.37 4.51 -11.41
C LEU A 168 -21.38 3.94 -12.45
N GLY A 169 -20.97 2.68 -12.32
CA GLY A 169 -19.94 2.06 -13.15
C GLY A 169 -18.51 2.27 -12.62
N GLY A 170 -17.50 2.11 -13.49
CA GLY A 170 -16.09 2.21 -13.11
C GLY A 170 -15.67 3.62 -12.68
N ALA A 171 -14.60 3.72 -11.89
CA ALA A 171 -14.13 4.98 -11.30
C ALA A 171 -12.68 5.34 -11.66
N PRO A 172 -12.28 5.36 -12.96
CA PRO A 172 -10.89 5.63 -13.35
C PRO A 172 -10.40 7.03 -12.95
N ALA A 173 -11.32 8.01 -12.89
CA ALA A 173 -11.06 9.38 -12.46
C ALA A 173 -11.37 9.63 -10.98
N GLY A 174 -12.04 8.69 -10.30
CA GLY A 174 -12.48 8.80 -8.91
C GLY A 174 -14.00 8.60 -8.74
N CYS A 175 -14.41 8.10 -7.58
CA CYS A 175 -15.79 7.98 -7.12
C CYS A 175 -15.88 8.57 -5.71
N ALA A 176 -16.90 9.39 -5.47
CA ALA A 176 -17.16 9.98 -4.17
C ALA A 176 -18.58 9.68 -3.69
N VAL A 177 -18.72 9.58 -2.37
CA VAL A 177 -20.00 9.41 -1.68
C VAL A 177 -20.07 10.46 -0.59
N ALA A 178 -21.24 11.06 -0.38
CA ALA A 178 -21.52 11.90 0.77
C ALA A 178 -22.79 11.41 1.47
N ILE A 179 -22.68 11.20 2.78
CA ILE A 179 -23.78 10.92 3.68
C ILE A 179 -24.06 12.22 4.44
N THR A 180 -25.24 12.79 4.27
CA THR A 180 -25.66 14.07 4.86
C THR A 180 -27.03 13.90 5.54
N PRO A 181 -27.42 14.77 6.48
CA PRO A 181 -28.79 14.77 6.98
C PRO A 181 -29.78 15.11 5.84
N ASP A 182 -31.01 14.60 5.93
CA ASP A 182 -32.09 15.00 5.05
C ASP A 182 -32.38 16.50 5.21
N GLU A 183 -32.22 17.24 4.10
CA GLU A 183 -32.38 18.69 4.03
C GLU A 183 -33.82 19.15 3.73
N THR A 184 -34.80 18.24 3.70
CA THR A 184 -36.22 18.61 3.50
C THR A 184 -36.72 19.65 4.52
N ASP A 185 -36.08 19.74 5.70
CA ASP A 185 -36.13 20.91 6.58
C ASP A 185 -34.70 21.40 6.93
N LYS A 186 -34.18 22.35 6.14
CA LYS A 186 -32.83 22.93 6.31
C LYS A 186 -32.56 23.51 7.71
N ALA A 187 -33.58 24.02 8.40
CA ALA A 187 -33.44 24.58 9.74
C ALA A 187 -33.34 23.48 10.82
N ALA A 188 -33.99 22.32 10.61
CA ALA A 188 -33.82 21.14 11.44
C ALA A 188 -32.51 20.40 11.13
N ALA A 189 -32.14 20.25 9.85
CA ALA A 189 -30.92 19.58 9.41
C ALA A 189 -29.65 20.25 10.00
N GLN A 190 -29.55 21.59 9.96
CA GLN A 190 -28.44 22.33 10.60
C GLN A 190 -28.41 22.19 12.13
N ARG A 191 -29.58 22.06 12.78
CA ARG A 191 -29.65 21.90 14.25
C ARG A 191 -29.32 20.49 14.71
N VAL A 192 -29.67 19.46 13.92
CA VAL A 192 -29.62 18.05 14.32
C VAL A 192 -28.37 17.33 13.81
N GLY A 193 -27.96 17.54 12.56
CA GLY A 193 -26.85 16.81 11.92
C GLY A 193 -27.10 15.29 11.84
N LEU A 194 -26.04 14.52 11.57
CA LEU A 194 -26.04 13.05 11.64
C LEU A 194 -25.98 12.51 13.08
N GLY A 195 -26.16 13.37 14.08
CA GLY A 195 -26.09 13.04 15.49
C GLY A 195 -24.70 13.20 16.11
N ARG A 196 -24.61 12.90 17.41
CA ARG A 196 -23.37 13.01 18.20
C ARG A 196 -22.86 11.63 18.59
N HIS A 197 -21.70 11.25 18.05
CA HIS A 197 -21.17 9.89 18.14
C HIS A 197 -19.72 9.89 18.60
N ARG A 198 -19.35 8.87 19.40
CA ARG A 198 -17.95 8.60 19.76
C ARG A 198 -17.31 7.58 18.83
N TYR A 199 -18.13 6.73 18.22
CA TYR A 199 -17.67 5.65 17.37
C TYR A 199 -18.47 5.61 16.07
N LEU A 200 -17.75 5.39 14.97
CA LEU A 200 -18.30 4.88 13.72
C LEU A 200 -17.73 3.50 13.43
N LEU A 201 -18.53 2.66 12.79
CA LEU A 201 -18.10 1.37 12.29
C LEU A 201 -18.47 1.26 10.82
N PHE A 202 -17.46 1.29 9.95
CA PHE A 202 -17.61 1.00 8.54
C PHE A 202 -17.49 -0.51 8.35
N VAL A 203 -18.57 -1.14 7.92
CA VAL A 203 -18.58 -2.54 7.49
C VAL A 203 -18.32 -2.54 5.99
N LEU A 204 -17.06 -2.74 5.62
CA LEU A 204 -16.58 -2.74 4.24
C LEU A 204 -16.87 -4.09 3.61
N GLU A 205 -17.47 -4.10 2.43
CA GLU A 205 -17.82 -5.31 1.71
C GLU A 205 -17.20 -5.31 0.32
N LYS A 206 -16.95 -6.50 -0.18
CA LYS A 206 -16.53 -6.70 -1.55
C LYS A 206 -17.62 -6.21 -2.52
N VAL A 207 -17.22 -5.49 -3.56
CA VAL A 207 -18.11 -4.94 -4.60
C VAL A 207 -18.76 -6.07 -5.39
N ASP A 208 -17.92 -7.02 -5.83
CA ASP A 208 -18.33 -8.26 -6.48
C ASP A 208 -17.77 -9.46 -5.70
N PRO A 209 -18.62 -10.23 -5.01
CA PRO A 209 -18.22 -11.45 -4.33
C PRO A 209 -17.52 -12.48 -5.24
N ALA A 210 -17.86 -12.53 -6.53
CA ALA A 210 -17.35 -13.50 -7.49
C ALA A 210 -15.96 -13.13 -8.06
N ASP A 211 -15.66 -11.84 -8.22
CA ASP A 211 -14.34 -11.38 -8.66
C ASP A 211 -13.34 -11.51 -7.51
N ARG A 212 -12.30 -12.35 -7.63
CA ARG A 212 -11.23 -12.49 -6.63
C ARG A 212 -10.71 -11.14 -6.10
N PHE A 213 -10.57 -10.13 -6.95
CA PHE A 213 -9.96 -8.84 -6.59
C PHE A 213 -10.96 -7.71 -6.37
N GLY A 214 -12.27 -7.97 -6.32
CA GLY A 214 -13.36 -6.97 -6.24
C GLY A 214 -13.45 -6.15 -4.94
N GLN A 215 -12.34 -5.93 -4.24
CA GLN A 215 -12.22 -5.05 -3.09
C GLN A 215 -12.02 -3.60 -3.55
N THR A 216 -12.72 -2.66 -2.91
CA THR A 216 -12.65 -1.24 -3.22
C THR A 216 -11.30 -0.63 -2.83
N PHE A 217 -10.77 0.25 -3.68
CA PHE A 217 -9.60 1.09 -3.41
C PHE A 217 -10.05 2.40 -2.76
N TYR A 218 -10.12 2.43 -1.44
CA TYR A 218 -10.50 3.63 -0.69
C TYR A 218 -9.31 4.57 -0.56
N SER A 219 -9.45 5.78 -1.10
CA SER A 219 -8.43 6.82 -1.01
C SER A 219 -8.51 7.59 0.30
N GLU A 220 -9.70 8.03 0.72
CA GLU A 220 -9.90 8.92 1.89
C GLU A 220 -11.31 8.72 2.48
N ILE A 221 -11.48 9.02 3.78
CA ILE A 221 -12.77 9.19 4.46
C ILE A 221 -12.75 10.49 5.28
N ASP A 222 -13.55 11.46 4.84
CA ASP A 222 -13.74 12.73 5.55
C ASP A 222 -14.87 12.62 6.57
N LEU A 223 -14.63 13.14 7.78
CA LEU A 223 -15.61 13.16 8.87
C LEU A 223 -15.83 14.61 9.31
N ASP A 224 -16.89 15.23 8.79
CA ASP A 224 -17.18 16.65 8.97
C ASP A 224 -18.01 16.87 10.24
N ASP A 225 -17.44 17.55 11.23
CA ASP A 225 -18.14 18.03 12.43
C ASP A 225 -18.29 19.56 12.48
N GLY A 226 -17.97 20.24 11.37
CA GLY A 226 -17.98 21.69 11.24
C GLY A 226 -16.82 22.43 11.93
N ALA A 227 -15.81 21.71 12.45
CA ALA A 227 -14.61 22.31 13.02
C ALA A 227 -13.34 21.90 12.25
N GLU A 228 -12.33 22.76 12.30
CA GLU A 228 -10.98 22.41 11.84
C GLU A 228 -10.25 21.63 12.93
N HIS A 229 -9.63 20.52 12.54
CA HIS A 229 -8.75 19.72 13.39
C HIS A 229 -7.35 19.68 12.77
N PRO A 230 -6.29 19.65 13.58
CA PRO A 230 -4.94 19.53 13.04
C PRO A 230 -4.80 18.21 12.25
N PRO A 231 -3.97 18.18 11.19
CA PRO A 231 -3.70 16.95 10.46
C PRO A 231 -3.29 15.83 11.41
N ALA A 232 -3.69 14.60 11.08
CA ALA A 232 -3.35 13.44 11.89
C ALA A 232 -1.81 13.43 12.09
N PRO A 233 -1.32 13.26 13.34
CA PRO A 233 0.11 13.21 13.56
C PRO A 233 0.70 12.10 12.69
N LYS A 234 1.74 12.42 11.90
CA LYS A 234 2.45 11.42 11.11
C LYS A 234 2.83 10.28 12.05
N LEU A 235 2.31 9.08 11.78
CA LEU A 235 2.61 7.92 12.62
C LEU A 235 4.14 7.77 12.69
N PRO A 236 4.72 7.61 13.90
CA PRO A 236 6.13 7.30 14.02
C PRO A 236 6.43 6.04 13.20
N GLY A 237 7.54 6.07 12.48
CA GLY A 237 7.97 4.96 11.64
C GLY A 237 7.60 5.05 10.15
N ARG A 238 6.91 6.10 9.69
CA ARG A 238 6.77 6.39 8.26
C ARG A 238 7.50 7.63 7.81
N SER A 239 8.15 7.53 6.67
CA SER A 239 8.90 8.66 6.11
C SER A 239 9.23 8.42 4.65
N THR A 240 9.40 9.51 3.91
CA THR A 240 9.85 9.47 2.52
C THR A 240 11.27 10.02 2.45
N LEU A 241 12.14 9.32 1.73
CA LEU A 241 13.45 9.81 1.32
C LEU A 241 13.34 10.31 -0.12
N GLU A 242 13.56 11.60 -0.32
CA GLU A 242 13.75 12.20 -1.64
C GLU A 242 15.23 12.12 -2.01
N ILE A 243 15.52 11.72 -3.25
CA ILE A 243 16.87 11.55 -3.81
C ILE A 243 16.96 12.37 -5.09
N GLU A 244 18.14 12.94 -5.33
CA GLU A 244 18.45 13.67 -6.56
C GLU A 244 18.12 12.85 -7.82
N GLY A 245 17.64 13.52 -8.88
CA GLY A 245 17.13 12.86 -10.08
C GLY A 245 15.65 12.48 -10.00
N GLY A 246 14.95 12.94 -8.96
CA GLY A 246 13.49 12.79 -8.79
C GLY A 246 13.08 11.39 -8.35
N TYR A 247 13.92 10.71 -7.56
CA TYR A 247 13.57 9.43 -6.97
C TYR A 247 13.04 9.62 -5.55
N ALA A 248 12.02 8.85 -5.18
CA ALA A 248 11.43 8.86 -3.84
C ALA A 248 11.30 7.43 -3.29
N ILE A 249 11.68 7.22 -2.04
CA ILE A 249 11.54 5.93 -1.35
C ILE A 249 10.69 6.11 -0.10
N ASP A 250 9.56 5.42 -0.04
CA ASP A 250 8.68 5.42 1.12
C ASP A 250 9.08 4.29 2.08
N PHE A 251 9.45 4.64 3.30
CA PHE A 251 9.79 3.70 4.37
C PHE A 251 8.61 3.52 5.33
N ASP A 252 8.28 2.27 5.66
CA ASP A 252 7.29 1.91 6.67
C ASP A 252 7.90 0.94 7.70
N THR A 253 8.10 1.45 8.91
CA THR A 253 8.55 0.72 10.12
C THR A 253 7.47 0.70 11.20
N THR A 254 6.20 0.94 10.87
CA THR A 254 5.12 1.02 11.87
C THR A 254 4.90 -0.28 12.65
N GLU A 255 5.19 -1.44 12.04
CA GLU A 255 5.16 -2.74 12.72
C GLU A 255 6.45 -3.05 13.48
N THR A 256 7.53 -2.30 13.20
CA THR A 256 8.88 -2.51 13.73
C THR A 256 9.53 -1.18 14.16
N PRO A 257 8.91 -0.41 15.06
CA PRO A 257 9.36 0.94 15.43
C PRO A 257 10.80 0.98 15.98
N GLN A 258 11.28 -0.13 16.54
CA GLN A 258 12.67 -0.34 16.96
C GLN A 258 13.69 -0.17 15.81
N LEU A 259 13.27 -0.43 14.56
CA LEU A 259 14.11 -0.29 13.37
C LEU A 259 14.15 1.15 12.84
N THR A 260 13.23 2.03 13.22
CA THR A 260 13.11 3.39 12.66
C THR A 260 14.42 4.17 12.75
N ALA A 261 15.10 4.15 13.91
CA ALA A 261 16.35 4.87 14.10
C ALA A 261 17.48 4.35 13.19
N TRP A 262 17.55 3.03 12.96
CA TRP A 262 18.52 2.45 12.03
C TRP A 262 18.16 2.76 10.58
N VAL A 263 16.87 2.68 10.21
CA VAL A 263 16.40 3.08 8.89
C VAL A 263 16.78 4.51 8.57
N ASP A 264 16.55 5.44 9.50
CA ASP A 264 16.84 6.86 9.31
C ASP A 264 18.34 7.14 9.21
N LYS A 265 19.15 6.52 10.06
CA LYS A 265 20.58 6.85 10.19
C LYS A 265 21.50 6.07 9.26
N VAL A 266 21.09 4.86 8.85
CA VAL A 266 21.95 3.93 8.09
C VAL A 266 21.32 3.61 6.74
N LEU A 267 20.08 3.14 6.73
CA LEU A 267 19.49 2.63 5.49
C LEU A 267 19.17 3.74 4.49
N LYS A 268 18.56 4.85 4.93
CA LYS A 268 18.23 5.97 4.05
C LYS A 268 19.47 6.54 3.35
N PRO A 269 20.58 6.87 4.05
CA PRO A 269 21.82 7.27 3.39
C PRO A 269 22.32 6.22 2.39
N THR A 270 22.26 4.94 2.75
CA THR A 270 22.65 3.83 1.86
C THR A 270 21.79 3.83 0.58
N CYS A 271 20.47 3.94 0.70
CA CYS A 271 19.58 3.98 -0.46
C CYS A 271 19.77 5.23 -1.31
N ALA A 272 19.98 6.40 -0.68
CA ALA A 272 20.25 7.66 -1.37
C ALA A 272 21.50 7.57 -2.24
N GLU A 273 22.55 6.92 -1.73
CA GLU A 273 23.80 6.73 -2.46
C GLU A 273 23.66 5.65 -3.55
N TRP A 274 23.07 4.50 -3.21
CA TRP A 274 23.17 3.31 -4.05
C TRP A 274 22.08 3.18 -5.09
N TYR A 275 20.86 3.67 -4.85
CA TYR A 275 19.80 3.53 -5.85
C TYR A 275 20.15 4.20 -7.19
N PRO A 276 20.66 5.46 -7.23
CA PRO A 276 21.13 6.06 -8.49
C PRO A 276 22.31 5.30 -9.13
N LYS A 277 23.24 4.77 -8.33
CA LYS A 277 24.37 3.96 -8.84
C LYS A 277 23.91 2.65 -9.47
N ILE A 278 22.94 1.97 -8.87
CA ILE A 278 22.34 0.73 -9.40
C ILE A 278 21.63 1.03 -10.73
N VAL A 279 20.87 2.12 -10.80
CA VAL A 279 20.25 2.57 -12.05
C VAL A 279 21.28 2.79 -13.15
N ALA A 280 22.39 3.46 -12.83
CA ALA A 280 23.46 3.73 -13.79
C ALA A 280 24.24 2.47 -14.20
N ALA A 281 24.40 1.51 -13.29
CA ALA A 281 25.11 0.25 -13.56
C ALA A 281 24.33 -0.67 -14.53
N PHE A 282 23.01 -0.54 -14.58
CA PHE A 282 22.13 -1.40 -15.37
C PHE A 282 21.26 -0.62 -16.36
N PRO A 283 21.87 0.09 -17.34
CA PRO A 283 21.13 0.82 -18.36
C PRO A 283 20.43 -0.14 -19.34
N THR A 284 19.32 0.31 -19.91
CA THR A 284 18.69 -0.25 -21.11
C THR A 284 18.07 0.89 -21.88
N GLU A 285 18.25 0.90 -23.19
CA GLU A 285 17.69 1.94 -24.04
C GLU A 285 16.15 1.99 -23.91
N GLY A 286 15.61 3.20 -23.72
CA GLY A 286 14.18 3.44 -23.56
C GLY A 286 13.57 2.99 -22.23
N TYR A 287 14.34 2.32 -21.35
CA TYR A 287 13.86 1.93 -20.03
C TYR A 287 13.91 3.12 -19.05
N LYS A 288 12.81 3.31 -18.31
CA LYS A 288 12.74 4.28 -17.20
C LYS A 288 12.66 3.51 -15.89
N PRO A 289 13.67 3.62 -15.01
CA PRO A 289 13.62 2.96 -13.70
C PRO A 289 12.50 3.56 -12.84
N PRO A 290 11.94 2.81 -11.88
CA PRO A 290 10.92 3.31 -10.96
C PRO A 290 11.38 4.59 -10.26
N LYS A 291 10.57 5.65 -10.38
CA LYS A 291 10.82 6.96 -9.73
C LYS A 291 10.35 6.99 -8.29
N ARG A 292 9.38 6.15 -7.92
CA ARG A 292 8.91 6.01 -6.55
C ARG A 292 8.62 4.55 -6.21
N PHE A 293 9.05 4.10 -5.03
CA PHE A 293 8.85 2.73 -4.56
C PHE A 293 8.87 2.67 -3.02
N GLY A 294 8.44 1.54 -2.45
CA GLY A 294 8.31 1.38 -1.00
C GLY A 294 9.22 0.31 -0.40
N ILE A 295 9.66 0.53 0.84
CA ILE A 295 10.39 -0.42 1.68
C ILE A 295 9.61 -0.57 3.00
N THR A 296 9.04 -1.75 3.24
CA THR A 296 8.21 -2.04 4.42
C THR A 296 8.85 -3.11 5.29
N PHE A 297 8.91 -2.88 6.60
CA PHE A 297 9.42 -3.83 7.59
C PHE A 297 8.26 -4.49 8.34
N ARG A 298 8.11 -5.81 8.18
CA ARG A 298 7.03 -6.59 8.78
C ARG A 298 7.48 -7.28 10.06
N ALA A 299 6.67 -7.22 11.10
CA ALA A 299 6.97 -7.89 12.36
C ALA A 299 6.84 -9.43 12.27
N ASP A 300 6.03 -9.92 11.34
CA ASP A 300 5.63 -11.33 11.21
C ASP A 300 6.03 -11.95 9.86
N MET A 301 7.25 -11.66 9.40
CA MET A 301 7.80 -12.23 8.17
C MET A 301 8.99 -13.15 8.44
N ASN A 302 8.99 -14.30 7.79
CA ASN A 302 10.13 -15.22 7.73
C ASN A 302 11.04 -14.88 6.54
N GLY A 303 12.32 -15.24 6.65
CA GLY A 303 13.32 -14.97 5.62
C GLY A 303 14.07 -13.66 5.86
N VAL A 304 14.53 -13.03 4.79
CA VAL A 304 15.38 -11.83 4.84
C VAL A 304 14.61 -10.63 4.29
N ALA A 305 14.43 -10.60 2.97
CA ALA A 305 13.61 -9.62 2.27
C ALA A 305 13.15 -10.24 0.94
N PHE A 306 12.21 -9.57 0.26
CA PHE A 306 11.91 -9.84 -1.14
C PHE A 306 11.37 -8.58 -1.83
N THR A 307 11.50 -8.54 -3.15
CA THR A 307 10.92 -7.50 -3.99
C THR A 307 9.79 -8.04 -4.87
N ALA A 308 8.66 -7.34 -4.85
CA ALA A 308 7.53 -7.56 -5.74
C ALA A 308 7.20 -6.25 -6.47
N GLY A 309 7.58 -6.16 -7.75
CA GLY A 309 7.40 -4.93 -8.54
C GLY A 309 8.21 -3.78 -7.96
N THR A 310 7.54 -2.78 -7.41
CA THR A 310 8.13 -1.60 -6.74
C THR A 310 7.94 -1.64 -5.21
N ASN A 311 7.82 -2.84 -4.65
CA ASN A 311 7.67 -3.04 -3.22
C ASN A 311 8.75 -3.97 -2.69
N VAL A 312 9.59 -3.46 -1.79
CA VAL A 312 10.51 -4.24 -0.99
C VAL A 312 9.87 -4.53 0.37
N VAL A 313 9.81 -5.80 0.75
CA VAL A 313 9.34 -6.23 2.06
C VAL A 313 10.49 -6.87 2.82
N CYS A 314 10.78 -6.36 4.01
CA CYS A 314 11.87 -6.77 4.88
C CYS A 314 11.33 -7.50 6.11
N ALA A 315 11.97 -8.60 6.49
CA ALA A 315 11.65 -9.36 7.69
C ALA A 315 12.21 -8.65 8.93
N GLY A 316 11.36 -7.96 9.68
CA GLY A 316 11.72 -7.24 10.91
C GLY A 316 12.62 -8.06 11.85
N PRO A 317 12.22 -9.29 12.22
CA PRO A 317 13.01 -10.14 13.12
C PRO A 317 14.42 -10.46 12.59
N TRP A 318 14.60 -10.65 11.28
CA TRP A 318 15.93 -10.89 10.71
C TRP A 318 16.77 -9.62 10.72
N PHE A 319 16.18 -8.48 10.36
CA PHE A 319 16.88 -7.20 10.32
C PHE A 319 17.39 -6.77 11.69
N GLU A 320 16.59 -6.90 12.74
CA GLU A 320 17.01 -6.60 14.12
C GLU A 320 18.29 -7.33 14.53
N ASN A 321 18.45 -8.57 14.07
CA ASN A 321 19.62 -9.39 14.39
C ASN A 321 20.82 -9.15 13.46
N ASN A 322 20.69 -8.33 12.42
CA ASN A 322 21.70 -8.16 11.37
C ASN A 322 22.05 -6.69 11.06
N LEU A 323 21.65 -5.74 11.92
CA LEU A 323 21.83 -4.29 11.68
C LEU A 323 23.28 -3.84 11.45
N GLN A 324 24.24 -4.52 12.08
CA GLN A 324 25.68 -4.25 11.94
C GLN A 324 26.37 -5.16 10.91
N GLY A 325 25.62 -6.07 10.29
CA GLY A 325 26.12 -6.99 9.28
C GLY A 325 25.34 -6.80 7.99
N GLU A 326 24.63 -7.85 7.59
CA GLU A 326 24.06 -7.97 6.24
C GLU A 326 22.80 -7.13 5.98
N ALA A 327 22.23 -6.44 6.97
CA ALA A 327 20.95 -5.75 6.82
C ALA A 327 20.92 -4.72 5.69
N ALA A 328 21.92 -3.83 5.62
CA ALA A 328 21.96 -2.81 4.58
C ALA A 328 22.22 -3.43 3.19
N GLY A 329 23.15 -4.39 3.11
CA GLY A 329 23.44 -5.12 1.88
C GLY A 329 22.26 -5.94 1.35
N ALA A 330 21.45 -6.51 2.24
CA ALA A 330 20.21 -7.19 1.85
C ALA A 330 19.24 -6.23 1.16
N VAL A 331 19.09 -4.99 1.66
CA VAL A 331 18.25 -4.00 0.96
C VAL A 331 18.88 -3.57 -0.36
N VAL A 332 20.20 -3.41 -0.44
CA VAL A 332 20.90 -3.11 -1.71
C VAL A 332 20.62 -4.18 -2.76
N HIS A 333 20.62 -5.46 -2.37
CA HIS A 333 20.19 -6.57 -3.24
C HIS A 333 18.75 -6.36 -3.75
N GLU A 334 17.80 -6.05 -2.87
CA GLU A 334 16.42 -5.80 -3.26
C GLU A 334 16.25 -4.56 -4.17
N LEU A 335 17.05 -3.51 -3.96
CA LEU A 335 17.06 -2.34 -4.85
C LEU A 335 17.44 -2.72 -6.29
N VAL A 336 18.30 -3.74 -6.47
CA VAL A 336 18.60 -4.26 -7.81
C VAL A 336 17.35 -4.87 -8.44
N HIS A 337 16.57 -5.65 -7.70
CA HIS A 337 15.30 -6.19 -8.22
C HIS A 337 14.29 -5.08 -8.58
N VAL A 338 14.25 -3.98 -7.82
CA VAL A 338 13.45 -2.79 -8.18
C VAL A 338 13.89 -2.22 -9.54
N VAL A 339 15.19 -2.23 -9.86
CA VAL A 339 15.73 -1.73 -11.14
C VAL A 339 15.62 -2.75 -12.29
N GLN A 340 15.66 -4.05 -11.99
CA GLN A 340 15.60 -5.10 -13.03
C GLN A 340 14.28 -5.05 -13.80
N GLN A 341 13.13 -5.04 -13.11
CA GLN A 341 11.77 -5.05 -13.70
C GLN A 341 11.63 -6.01 -14.90
N TYR A 342 12.25 -7.20 -14.83
CA TYR A 342 12.25 -8.13 -15.95
C TYR A 342 10.84 -8.59 -16.29
N ARG A 343 10.56 -8.67 -17.59
CA ARG A 343 9.26 -9.10 -18.10
C ARG A 343 9.02 -10.56 -17.73
N ARG A 344 7.78 -10.87 -17.35
CA ARG A 344 7.31 -12.26 -17.27
C ARG A 344 6.97 -12.74 -18.68
N GLY A 345 7.38 -13.95 -19.05
CA GLY A 345 7.12 -14.50 -20.38
C GLY A 345 7.82 -15.83 -20.64
N PRO A 346 7.65 -16.41 -21.85
CA PRO A 346 8.20 -17.72 -22.21
C PRO A 346 9.74 -17.74 -22.23
N ASN A 347 10.38 -16.60 -22.51
CA ASN A 347 11.84 -16.44 -22.50
C ASN A 347 12.32 -15.75 -21.20
N ARG A 348 11.89 -16.28 -20.05
CA ARG A 348 12.24 -15.69 -18.75
C ARG A 348 13.73 -15.89 -18.48
N THR A 349 14.42 -14.81 -18.08
CA THR A 349 15.79 -14.89 -17.54
C THR A 349 15.88 -15.95 -16.44
N PRO A 350 16.88 -16.84 -16.48
CA PRO A 350 17.06 -17.85 -15.46
C PRO A 350 17.19 -17.23 -14.06
N GLY A 351 16.49 -17.79 -13.08
CA GLY A 351 16.46 -17.24 -11.71
C GLY A 351 17.86 -17.06 -11.11
N TRP A 352 18.78 -17.98 -11.38
CA TRP A 352 20.15 -17.88 -10.90
C TRP A 352 20.88 -16.63 -11.38
N LEU A 353 20.62 -16.18 -12.60
CA LEU A 353 21.21 -14.97 -13.16
C LEU A 353 20.54 -13.73 -12.58
N VAL A 354 19.22 -13.77 -12.36
CA VAL A 354 18.46 -12.68 -11.72
C VAL A 354 19.03 -12.37 -10.33
N GLU A 355 19.14 -13.41 -9.49
CA GLU A 355 19.69 -13.33 -8.13
C GLU A 355 21.20 -13.03 -8.16
N GLY A 356 21.93 -13.65 -9.09
CA GLY A 356 23.36 -13.47 -9.23
C GLY A 356 23.78 -12.05 -9.59
N LEU A 357 23.03 -11.36 -10.47
CA LEU A 357 23.27 -9.95 -10.80
C LEU A 357 23.00 -9.04 -9.60
N ALA A 358 21.97 -9.33 -8.81
CA ALA A 358 21.67 -8.60 -7.57
C ALA A 358 22.81 -8.77 -6.55
N ASP A 359 23.25 -10.00 -6.32
CA ASP A 359 24.35 -10.29 -5.40
C ASP A 359 25.72 -9.86 -5.95
N TYR A 360 25.91 -9.77 -7.27
CA TYR A 360 27.12 -9.20 -7.86
C TYR A 360 27.26 -7.72 -7.48
N LEU A 361 26.20 -6.92 -7.68
CA LEU A 361 26.19 -5.53 -7.25
C LEU A 361 26.38 -5.40 -5.74
N ARG A 362 25.66 -6.21 -4.95
CA ARG A 362 25.81 -6.21 -3.50
C ARG A 362 27.24 -6.54 -3.08
N TRP A 363 27.77 -7.71 -3.42
CA TRP A 363 29.01 -8.23 -2.83
C TRP A 363 30.28 -7.67 -3.46
N PHE A 364 30.25 -7.22 -4.71
CA PHE A 364 31.45 -6.82 -5.44
C PHE A 364 31.51 -5.32 -5.74
N GLN A 365 30.39 -4.60 -5.63
CA GLN A 365 30.36 -3.14 -5.78
C GLN A 365 30.07 -2.43 -4.46
N TYR A 366 29.09 -2.90 -3.67
CA TYR A 366 28.71 -2.27 -2.40
C TYR A 366 29.51 -2.75 -1.19
N GLU A 367 29.53 -4.06 -0.95
CA GLU A 367 30.17 -4.65 0.24
C GLU A 367 31.69 -4.52 0.18
N PRO A 368 32.36 -4.38 1.34
CA PRO A 368 33.82 -4.39 1.43
C PRO A 368 34.45 -5.68 0.86
N VAL A 369 35.69 -5.57 0.40
CA VAL A 369 36.43 -6.68 -0.25
C VAL A 369 36.58 -7.89 0.69
N GLU A 370 36.77 -7.63 1.98
CA GLU A 370 36.88 -8.64 3.04
C GLU A 370 35.61 -9.50 3.21
N ASN A 371 34.45 -8.96 2.83
CA ASN A 371 33.15 -9.64 2.92
C ASN A 371 32.83 -10.46 1.66
N ARG A 372 33.69 -10.42 0.63
CA ARG A 372 33.40 -11.09 -0.64
C ARG A 372 33.16 -12.60 -0.46
N PRO A 373 32.15 -13.15 -1.15
CA PRO A 373 31.78 -14.54 -0.99
C PRO A 373 32.90 -15.47 -1.44
N ARG A 374 33.05 -16.58 -0.70
CA ARG A 374 33.99 -17.67 -1.00
C ARG A 374 33.22 -18.98 -1.15
N PRO A 375 32.62 -19.24 -2.33
CA PRO A 375 31.81 -20.42 -2.54
C PRO A 375 32.61 -21.71 -2.34
N ASN A 376 31.98 -22.77 -1.84
CA ASN A 376 32.62 -24.09 -1.80
C ASN A 376 32.60 -24.73 -3.20
N LEU A 377 33.66 -24.47 -3.96
CA LEU A 377 33.79 -24.88 -5.36
C LEU A 377 33.80 -26.40 -5.60
N ALA A 378 33.94 -27.21 -4.55
CA ALA A 378 33.80 -28.66 -4.66
C ALA A 378 32.33 -29.12 -4.80
N ARG A 379 31.37 -28.25 -4.42
CA ARG A 379 29.93 -28.57 -4.42
C ARG A 379 29.10 -27.55 -5.18
N ALA A 380 29.63 -26.34 -5.37
CA ALA A 380 28.91 -25.23 -5.98
C ALA A 380 28.87 -25.34 -7.51
N LYS A 381 27.86 -24.70 -8.12
CA LYS A 381 27.77 -24.39 -9.54
C LYS A 381 27.37 -22.93 -9.76
N TYR A 382 27.76 -22.32 -10.87
CA TYR A 382 27.35 -20.94 -11.23
C TYR A 382 25.83 -20.73 -11.23
N THR A 383 25.03 -21.79 -11.32
CA THR A 383 23.57 -21.76 -11.27
C THR A 383 22.98 -21.78 -9.85
N ASP A 384 23.81 -21.78 -8.80
CA ASP A 384 23.35 -21.84 -7.40
C ASP A 384 22.80 -20.51 -6.87
N SER A 385 22.71 -19.48 -7.73
CA SER A 385 22.21 -18.14 -7.40
C SER A 385 23.10 -17.39 -6.40
N TYR A 386 22.67 -16.18 -6.03
CA TYR A 386 23.25 -15.40 -4.93
C TYR A 386 24.79 -15.29 -5.00
N ARG A 387 25.45 -15.35 -3.85
CA ARG A 387 26.90 -15.34 -3.61
C ARG A 387 27.71 -16.19 -4.59
N THR A 388 27.25 -17.39 -4.92
CA THR A 388 27.98 -18.30 -5.80
C THR A 388 28.00 -17.76 -7.22
N THR A 389 26.83 -17.41 -7.76
CA THR A 389 26.73 -16.79 -9.08
C THR A 389 27.44 -15.43 -9.11
N ALA A 390 27.34 -14.62 -8.05
CA ALA A 390 28.00 -13.33 -7.97
C ALA A 390 29.53 -13.44 -8.08
N ALA A 391 30.14 -14.42 -7.38
CA ALA A 391 31.57 -14.66 -7.49
C ALA A 391 32.00 -15.12 -8.88
N PHE A 392 31.17 -15.93 -9.55
CA PHE A 392 31.37 -16.30 -10.94
C PHE A 392 31.26 -15.09 -11.89
N LEU A 393 30.25 -14.24 -11.71
CA LEU A 393 30.06 -13.03 -12.50
C LEU A 393 31.23 -12.06 -12.32
N ASP A 394 31.76 -11.91 -11.11
CA ASP A 394 32.98 -11.13 -10.85
C ASP A 394 34.19 -11.69 -11.59
N TYR A 395 34.39 -13.01 -11.62
CA TYR A 395 35.44 -13.63 -12.43
C TYR A 395 35.30 -13.29 -13.92
N VAL A 396 34.09 -13.45 -14.48
CA VAL A 396 33.82 -13.12 -15.89
C VAL A 396 34.09 -11.64 -16.16
N THR A 397 33.64 -10.77 -15.26
CA THR A 397 33.77 -9.32 -15.35
C THR A 397 35.24 -8.89 -15.39
N ARG A 398 36.08 -9.44 -14.51
CA ARG A 398 37.50 -9.08 -14.42
C ARG A 398 38.36 -9.70 -15.51
N THR A 399 37.94 -10.83 -16.09
CA THR A 399 38.77 -11.63 -16.99
C THR A 399 38.44 -11.43 -18.46
N TYR A 400 37.17 -11.20 -18.79
CA TYR A 400 36.70 -11.16 -20.19
C TYR A 400 36.13 -9.79 -20.56
N ASP A 401 35.14 -9.31 -19.81
CA ASP A 401 34.41 -8.10 -20.18
C ASP A 401 33.88 -7.39 -18.92
N ALA A 402 34.43 -6.21 -18.64
CA ALA A 402 34.05 -5.39 -17.50
C ALA A 402 32.57 -4.95 -17.54
N GLU A 403 31.93 -4.99 -18.72
CA GLU A 403 30.53 -4.64 -18.93
C GLU A 403 29.60 -5.87 -18.94
N ALA A 404 30.12 -7.09 -18.75
CA ALA A 404 29.32 -8.30 -18.82
C ALA A 404 28.04 -8.26 -17.94
N PRO A 405 28.08 -7.83 -16.66
CA PRO A 405 26.86 -7.72 -15.85
C PRO A 405 25.82 -6.78 -16.44
N ALA A 406 26.24 -5.63 -16.99
CA ALA A 406 25.35 -4.65 -17.60
C ALA A 406 24.71 -5.20 -18.89
N LYS A 407 25.50 -5.85 -19.75
CA LYS A 407 25.02 -6.48 -21.00
C LYS A 407 24.04 -7.63 -20.72
N LEU A 408 24.34 -8.48 -19.74
CA LEU A 408 23.46 -9.56 -19.30
C LEU A 408 22.14 -9.03 -18.73
N ASN A 409 22.21 -7.96 -17.94
CA ASN A 409 21.01 -7.29 -17.44
C ASN A 409 20.17 -6.70 -18.58
N ASP A 410 20.79 -6.02 -19.54
CA ASP A 410 20.08 -5.39 -20.67
C ASP A 410 19.32 -6.42 -21.51
N LEU A 411 20.00 -7.50 -21.91
CA LEU A 411 19.39 -8.61 -22.64
C LEU A 411 18.27 -9.28 -21.85
N SER A 412 18.46 -9.45 -20.54
CA SER A 412 17.43 -9.97 -19.63
C SER A 412 16.19 -9.07 -19.58
N ARG A 413 16.39 -7.75 -19.51
CA ARG A 413 15.29 -6.77 -19.47
C ARG A 413 14.51 -6.74 -20.78
N ARG A 414 15.20 -6.88 -21.92
CA ARG A 414 14.58 -6.95 -23.25
C ARG A 414 13.93 -8.30 -23.55
N GLY A 415 14.17 -9.34 -22.72
CA GLY A 415 13.66 -10.69 -22.94
C GLY A 415 14.41 -11.45 -24.04
N GLU A 416 15.66 -11.05 -24.29
CA GLU A 416 16.54 -11.54 -25.35
C GLU A 416 17.71 -12.38 -24.81
N TYR A 417 17.76 -12.63 -23.49
CA TYR A 417 18.77 -13.51 -22.92
C TYR A 417 18.64 -14.93 -23.48
N THR A 418 19.76 -15.46 -23.98
CA THR A 418 19.93 -16.87 -24.36
C THR A 418 21.30 -17.34 -23.90
N GLU A 419 21.50 -18.65 -23.72
CA GLU A 419 22.81 -19.20 -23.33
C GLU A 419 23.94 -18.88 -24.32
N GLN A 420 23.60 -18.55 -25.58
CA GLN A 420 24.57 -18.14 -26.60
C GLN A 420 25.30 -16.83 -26.23
N VAL A 421 24.68 -15.97 -25.42
CA VAL A 421 25.28 -14.70 -24.98
C VAL A 421 26.65 -14.89 -24.33
N TRP A 422 26.85 -15.99 -23.59
CA TRP A 422 28.13 -16.26 -22.94
C TRP A 422 29.25 -16.43 -23.96
N LYS A 423 28.97 -17.14 -25.06
CA LYS A 423 29.93 -17.30 -26.16
C LYS A 423 30.13 -15.99 -26.91
N ASP A 424 29.08 -15.22 -27.11
CA ASP A 424 29.17 -13.96 -27.84
C ASP A 424 29.99 -12.91 -27.06
N LEU A 425 29.86 -12.88 -25.73
CA LEU A 425 30.60 -11.98 -24.85
C LEU A 425 32.04 -12.44 -24.56
N THR A 426 32.27 -13.75 -24.42
CA THR A 426 33.54 -14.27 -23.86
C THR A 426 34.28 -15.25 -24.76
N GLY A 427 33.65 -15.69 -25.86
CA GLY A 427 34.12 -16.79 -26.69
C GLY A 427 33.88 -18.19 -26.11
N ARG A 428 33.28 -18.31 -24.92
CA ARG A 428 33.13 -19.58 -24.18
C ARG A 428 31.73 -19.79 -23.63
N THR A 429 31.35 -21.04 -23.35
CA THR A 429 30.07 -21.32 -22.67
C THR A 429 30.12 -20.94 -21.19
N ALA A 430 28.96 -20.77 -20.54
CA ALA A 430 28.91 -20.58 -19.09
C ALA A 430 29.54 -21.76 -18.31
N ASP A 431 29.36 -23.00 -18.79
CA ASP A 431 29.98 -24.18 -18.18
C ASP A 431 31.52 -24.13 -18.31
N ASP A 432 32.07 -23.75 -19.47
CA ASP A 432 33.52 -23.58 -19.66
C ASP A 432 34.08 -22.50 -18.72
N LEU A 433 33.42 -21.33 -18.68
CA LEU A 433 33.81 -20.21 -17.82
C LEU A 433 33.78 -20.60 -16.34
N TRP A 434 32.80 -21.41 -15.92
CA TRP A 434 32.73 -21.90 -14.55
C TRP A 434 33.90 -22.82 -14.21
N LEU A 435 34.26 -23.74 -15.12
CA LEU A 435 35.42 -24.62 -14.92
C LEU A 435 36.72 -23.80 -14.82
N GLU A 436 36.85 -22.75 -15.62
CA GLU A 436 38.00 -21.84 -15.55
C GLU A 436 38.04 -21.05 -14.27
N TYR A 437 36.89 -20.53 -13.81
CA TYR A 437 36.78 -19.89 -12.51
C TYR A 437 37.23 -20.84 -11.40
N VAL A 438 36.70 -22.07 -11.36
CA VAL A 438 37.07 -23.09 -10.36
C VAL A 438 38.57 -23.37 -10.38
N GLN A 439 39.16 -23.48 -11.57
CA GLN A 439 40.61 -23.70 -11.71
C GLN A 439 41.44 -22.49 -11.27
N SER A 440 40.99 -21.27 -11.58
CA SER A 440 41.68 -20.03 -11.19
C SER A 440 41.81 -19.91 -9.67
N GLN A 441 40.80 -20.35 -8.92
CA GLN A 441 40.75 -20.26 -7.46
C GLN A 441 41.61 -21.34 -6.78
N ARG A 442 41.95 -22.43 -7.47
CA ARG A 442 42.89 -23.46 -6.96
C ARG A 442 44.35 -23.04 -7.09
N ASN A 443 44.63 -22.07 -7.96
CA ASN A 443 45.97 -21.59 -8.27
C ASN A 443 46.36 -20.33 -7.47
N GLN A 444 45.43 -19.80 -6.67
CA GLN A 444 45.64 -18.72 -5.69
C GLN A 444 45.84 -19.33 -4.31
#